data_AF-A0A9E2KX43-F1
#
_entry.id   AF-A0A9E2KX43-F1
#
_cell.length_a   1.000
_cell.length_b   1.000
_cell.length_c   1.000
_cell.angle_alpha   90.00
_cell.angle_beta   90.00
_cell.angle_gamma   90.00
#
_symmetry.space_group_name_H-M   'P 1'
#
loop_
_entity.id
_entity.type
_entity.pdbx_description
1 polymer ?
#
loop_
_entity_poly.entity_id
_entity_poly.type
_entity_poly.pdbx_seq_one_letter_code
_entity_poly.pdbx_strand_id
1 'polypeptide(L)' 'MNIDKVNPNNFVELEEITNFLKKFNLEFDKSVDYTVVARENQNIIATASKEKNIIKCFAISSEYQGLGIS' A
#
# COMPACT_ATOMS: atom_id res chain seq x y z
N MET A 1 6.46 2.93 -13.16
CA MET A 1 5.59 3.06 -11.97
C MET A 1 4.19 3.49 -12.34
N ASN A 2 3.15 2.82 -11.82
CA ASN A 2 1.75 3.21 -11.91
C ASN A 2 1.15 3.33 -10.49
N ILE A 3 0.16 4.22 -10.30
CA ILE A 3 -0.56 4.36 -9.04
C ILE A 3 -1.97 3.80 -9.21
N ASP A 4 -2.32 2.82 -8.41
CA ASP A 4 -3.63 2.17 -8.46
C ASP A 4 -4.35 2.33 -7.12
N LYS A 5 -5.67 2.58 -7.20
CA LYS A 5 -6.55 2.51 -6.03
C LYS A 5 -6.98 1.07 -5.83
N VAL A 6 -6.81 0.59 -4.62
CA VAL A 6 -7.16 -0.78 -4.22
C VAL A 6 -8.68 -0.92 -4.17
N ASN A 7 -9.19 -2.01 -4.71
CA ASN A 7 -10.58 -2.41 -4.54
C ASN A 7 -10.74 -3.24 -3.24
N PRO A 8 -11.43 -2.71 -2.20
CA PRO A 8 -11.62 -3.43 -0.94
C PRO A 8 -12.52 -4.67 -1.07
N ASN A 9 -13.26 -4.82 -2.17
CA ASN A 9 -14.05 -6.02 -2.44
C ASN A 9 -13.25 -7.09 -3.21
N ASN A 10 -12.02 -6.79 -3.64
CA ASN A 10 -11.15 -7.73 -4.31
C ASN A 10 -10.24 -8.42 -3.29
N PHE A 11 -10.50 -9.69 -3.01
CA PHE A 11 -9.73 -10.47 -2.04
C PHE A 11 -8.25 -10.59 -2.42
N VAL A 12 -7.94 -10.70 -3.73
CA VAL A 12 -6.56 -10.83 -4.21
C VAL A 12 -5.77 -9.56 -3.93
N GLU A 13 -6.33 -8.39 -4.23
CA GLU A 13 -5.66 -7.10 -3.95
C GLU A 13 -5.46 -6.87 -2.45
N LEU A 14 -6.44 -7.25 -1.62
CA LEU A 14 -6.30 -7.18 -0.16
C LEU A 14 -5.19 -8.09 0.37
N GLU A 15 -5.08 -9.30 -0.18
CA GLU A 15 -4.01 -10.23 0.17
C GLU A 15 -2.63 -9.69 -0.22
N GLU A 16 -2.50 -9.10 -1.41
CA GLU A 16 -1.25 -8.48 -1.87
C GLU A 16 -0.76 -7.38 -0.92
N ILE A 17 -1.65 -6.48 -0.51
CA ILE A 17 -1.30 -5.37 0.41
C ILE A 17 -0.96 -5.90 1.78
N THR A 18 -1.73 -6.86 2.29
CA THR A 18 -1.48 -7.48 3.59
C THR A 18 -0.10 -8.14 3.60
N ASN A 19 0.25 -8.85 2.52
CA ASN A 19 1.55 -9.49 2.37
C ASN A 19 2.68 -8.47 2.20
N PHE A 20 2.44 -7.35 1.50
CA PHE A 20 3.40 -6.26 1.40
C PHE A 20 3.67 -5.61 2.77
N LEU A 21 2.62 -5.21 3.49
CA LEU A 21 2.73 -4.57 4.82
C LEU A 21 3.43 -5.47 5.85
N LYS A 22 3.18 -6.79 5.81
CA LYS A 22 3.86 -7.75 6.68
C LYS A 22 5.38 -7.72 6.56
N LYS A 23 5.94 -7.37 5.38
CA LYS A 23 7.40 -7.22 5.19
C LYS A 23 7.99 -6.09 6.04
N PHE A 24 7.15 -5.18 6.51
CA PHE A 24 7.51 -4.03 7.35
C PHE A 24 6.97 -4.16 8.77
N ASN A 25 6.53 -5.36 9.18
CA ASN A 25 5.83 -5.61 10.45
C ASN A 25 4.58 -4.73 10.64
N LEU A 26 3.91 -4.37 9.54
CA LEU A 26 2.64 -3.64 9.56
C LEU A 26 1.48 -4.59 9.25
N GLU A 27 0.32 -4.28 9.81
CA GLU A 27 -0.93 -4.95 9.50
C GLU A 27 -1.85 -4.02 8.69
N PHE A 28 -2.68 -4.60 7.84
CA PHE A 28 -3.68 -3.84 7.09
C PHE A 28 -4.84 -3.46 8.02
N ASP A 29 -5.09 -2.16 8.16
CA ASP A 29 -6.19 -1.64 8.94
C ASP A 29 -7.47 -1.58 8.08
N LYS A 30 -8.50 -2.35 8.46
CA LYS A 30 -9.77 -2.40 7.72
C LYS A 30 -10.64 -1.15 7.88
N SER A 31 -10.28 -0.23 8.78
CA SER A 31 -11.01 1.02 9.02
C SER A 31 -10.71 2.11 7.99
N VAL A 32 -9.74 1.90 7.09
CA VAL A 32 -9.32 2.89 6.09
C VAL A 32 -10.40 3.16 5.05
N ASP A 33 -10.53 4.42 4.63
CA ASP A 33 -11.48 4.87 3.61
C ASP A 33 -11.07 4.38 2.21
N TYR A 34 -9.77 4.44 1.93
CA TYR A 34 -9.17 3.87 0.74
C TYR A 34 -7.68 3.62 0.92
N THR A 35 -7.15 2.77 0.05
CA THR A 35 -5.73 2.49 -0.08
C THR A 35 -5.29 2.75 -1.52
N VAL A 36 -4.13 3.39 -1.67
CA VAL A 36 -3.43 3.52 -2.93
C VAL A 36 -2.13 2.74 -2.88
N VAL A 37 -1.75 2.15 -3.99
CA VAL A 37 -0.51 1.40 -4.14
C VAL A 37 0.26 1.92 -5.33
N ALA A 38 1.57 2.04 -5.17
CA ALA A 38 2.48 2.24 -6.30
C ALA A 38 2.95 0.88 -6.78
N ARG A 39 2.85 0.64 -8.09
CA ARG A 39 3.25 -0.61 -8.72
C ARG A 39 4.34 -0.42 -9.75
N GLU A 40 5.26 -1.37 -9.79
CA GLU A 40 6.23 -1.53 -10.85
C GLU A 40 6.29 -2.99 -11.28
N ASN A 41 6.16 -3.24 -12.59
CA ASN A 41 6.07 -4.60 -13.14
C ASN A 41 5.01 -5.46 -12.43
N GLN A 42 3.84 -4.86 -12.14
CA GLN A 42 2.71 -5.43 -11.39
C GLN A 42 2.93 -5.65 -9.87
N ASN A 43 4.17 -5.52 -9.38
CA ASN A 43 4.48 -5.67 -7.95
C ASN A 43 4.23 -4.38 -7.17
N ILE A 44 3.70 -4.51 -5.95
CA ILE A 44 3.58 -3.40 -5.00
C ILE A 44 5.01 -2.97 -4.60
N ILE A 45 5.34 -1.70 -4.82
CA ILE A 45 6.59 -1.09 -4.34
C ILE A 45 6.34 -0.07 -3.22
N ALA A 46 5.12 0.47 -3.12
CA ALA A 46 4.68 1.31 -2.01
C ALA A 46 3.17 1.23 -1.78
N THR A 47 2.72 1.56 -0.57
CA THR A 47 1.31 1.69 -0.19
C THR A 47 1.11 2.89 0.71
N ALA A 48 -0.06 3.52 0.61
CA ALA A 48 -0.55 4.52 1.53
C ALA A 48 -2.07 4.40 1.65
N SER A 49 -2.58 4.43 2.88
CA SER A 49 -4.00 4.43 3.15
C SER A 49 -4.43 5.71 3.85
N LYS A 50 -5.68 6.10 3.65
CA LYS A 50 -6.27 7.25 4.32
C LYS A 50 -7.43 6.80 5.19
N GLU A 51 -7.47 7.29 6.43
CA GLU A 51 -8.65 7.25 7.29
C GLU A 51 -8.95 8.69 7.74
N LYS A 52 -10.03 9.29 7.22
CA LYS A 52 -10.43 10.68 7.48
C LYS A 52 -9.29 11.67 7.18
N ASN A 53 -8.57 12.12 8.20
CA ASN A 53 -7.46 13.08 8.06
C ASN A 53 -6.11 12.46 8.44
N ILE A 54 -6.06 11.13 8.59
CA ILE A 54 -4.90 10.37 9.03
C ILE A 54 -4.41 9.53 7.87
N ILE A 55 -3.09 9.56 7.63
CA ILE A 55 -2.42 8.62 6.72
C ILE A 55 -2.00 7.40 7.55
N LYS A 56 -2.37 6.21 7.06
CA LYS A 56 -2.12 4.89 7.69
C LYS A 56 -1.52 3.94 6.66
N CYS A 57 -1.07 2.76 7.13
CA CYS A 57 -0.57 1.67 6.29
C CYS A 57 0.41 2.18 5.21
N PHE A 58 1.33 3.05 5.63
CA PHE A 58 2.29 3.72 4.76
C PHE A 58 3.61 2.97 4.79
N ALA A 59 4.03 2.44 3.65
CA ALA A 59 5.29 1.73 3.51
C ALA A 59 5.82 1.81 2.07
N ILE A 60 7.15 1.88 1.94
CA ILE A 60 7.87 1.90 0.67
C ILE A 60 8.97 0.84 0.75
N SER A 61 9.09 0.02 -0.30
CA SER A 61 10.17 -0.96 -0.45
C SER A 61 11.53 -0.31 -0.28
N SER A 62 12.43 -0.95 0.48
CA SER A 62 13.75 -0.41 0.83
C SER A 62 14.59 -0.05 -0.39
N GLU A 63 14.43 -0.80 -1.49
CA GLU A 63 15.10 -0.56 -2.77
C GLU A 63 14.66 0.76 -3.45
N TYR A 64 13.50 1.30 -3.06
CA TYR A 64 12.88 2.48 -3.67
C TYR A 64 12.78 3.68 -2.72
N GLN A 65 13.22 3.52 -1.47
CA GLN A 65 13.30 4.63 -0.51
C GLN A 65 14.38 5.63 -0.95
N GLY A 66 14.11 6.93 -0.74
CA GLY A 66 15.05 7.99 -1.13
C GLY A 66 15.06 8.35 -2.62
N LEU A 67 14.24 7.68 -3.45
CA LEU A 67 14.08 7.99 -4.89
C LEU A 67 13.03 9.07 -5.17
N GLY A 68 12.53 9.77 -4.14
CA GLY A 68 11.46 10.77 -4.29
C GLY A 68 10.07 10.19 -4.51
N ILE A 69 9.88 8.90 -4.20
CA ILE A 69 8.55 8.32 -3.99
C ILE A 69 8.12 8.74 -2.58
N SER A 70 7.29 9.78 -2.46
CA SER A 70 6.76 10.29 -1.20
C SER A 70 5.31 10.73 -1.34
#